data_AF-A0A251T5K8-F1
#
_entry.id   AF-A0A251T5K8-F1
#
_cell.length_a   1.000
_cell.length_b   1.000
_cell.length_c   1.000
_cell.angle_alpha   90.00
_cell.angle_beta   90.00
_cell.angle_gamma   90.00
#
_symmetry.space_group_name_H-M   'P 1'
#
loop_
_entity.id
_entity.type
_entity.pdbx_description
1 polymer ?
#
loop_
_entity_poly.entity_id
_entity_poly.type
_entity_poly.pdbx_seq_one_letter_code
_entity_poly.pdbx_strand_id
1 'polypeptide(L)'
;MRDRGVVLVANSILNAGELDGTVAALIDASRAVGHRGGYLECAQHAEEIFGQEFDTSHCSVADEANAELTRAENAYDHLALPVMDLIMKALEHDDWCSRLKAILDPPEMVELSDEEELAGDGGDDGAGDQNDDDKNDGDGDGHE
;
A
#
# COMPACT_ATOMS: atom_id res chain seq x y z
N MET A 1 24.00 -16.96 -3.50
CA MET A 1 23.70 -15.54 -3.77
C MET A 1 23.35 -15.29 -5.23
N ARG A 2 24.03 -15.87 -6.25
CA ARG A 2 23.78 -15.50 -7.66
C ARG A 2 22.32 -15.60 -8.12
N ASP A 3 21.61 -16.68 -7.80
CA ASP A 3 20.24 -16.86 -8.33
C ASP A 3 19.15 -16.31 -7.40
N ARG A 4 19.33 -16.40 -6.08
CA ARG A 4 18.37 -15.88 -5.09
C ARG A 4 18.51 -14.39 -4.77
N GLY A 5 19.73 -13.85 -4.85
CA GLY A 5 19.98 -12.46 -4.44
C GLY A 5 19.27 -11.44 -5.33
N VAL A 6 19.26 -11.68 -6.65
CA VAL A 6 18.54 -10.82 -7.61
C VAL A 6 17.04 -10.82 -7.32
N VAL A 7 16.47 -12.00 -7.03
CA VAL A 7 15.05 -12.13 -6.71
C VAL A 7 14.70 -11.39 -5.42
N LEU A 8 15.53 -11.50 -4.38
CA LEU A 8 15.28 -10.79 -3.13
C LEU A 8 15.36 -9.26 -3.31
N VAL A 9 16.36 -8.75 -4.02
CA VAL A 9 16.46 -7.30 -4.33
C VAL A 9 15.24 -6.83 -5.12
N ALA A 10 14.85 -7.57 -6.17
CA ALA A 10 13.69 -7.23 -6.97
C ALA A 10 12.42 -7.21 -6.11
N ASN A 11 12.22 -8.21 -5.26
CA ASN A 11 11.08 -8.24 -4.35
C ASN A 11 11.10 -7.06 -3.36
N SER A 12 12.25 -6.69 -2.80
CA SER A 12 12.31 -5.55 -1.89
C SER A 12 11.97 -4.22 -2.59
N ILE A 13 12.34 -4.07 -3.87
CA ILE A 13 11.98 -2.90 -4.69
C ILE A 13 10.49 -2.92 -5.03
N LEU A 14 9.99 -4.03 -5.56
CA LEU A 14 8.61 -4.16 -6.04
C LEU A 14 7.57 -4.11 -4.93
N ASN A 15 7.94 -4.47 -3.70
CA ASN A 15 7.07 -4.38 -2.53
C ASN A 15 7.35 -3.13 -1.66
N ALA A 16 8.15 -2.18 -2.15
CA ALA A 16 8.38 -0.93 -1.43
C ALA A 16 7.09 -0.10 -1.43
N GLY A 17 6.62 0.31 -0.25
CA GLY A 17 5.41 1.12 -0.12
C GLY A 17 5.52 2.49 -0.79
N GLU A 18 6.75 3.03 -0.87
CA GLU A 18 7.03 4.27 -1.58
C GLU A 18 6.81 4.12 -3.09
N LEU A 19 7.17 2.95 -3.66
CA LEU A 19 6.90 2.66 -5.06
C LEU A 19 5.39 2.53 -5.31
N ASP A 20 4.70 1.74 -4.48
CA ASP A 20 3.26 1.53 -4.59
C ASP A 20 2.49 2.86 -4.52
N GLY A 21 2.76 3.67 -3.50
CA GLY A 21 2.10 4.97 -3.33
C GLY A 21 2.40 5.95 -4.47
N THR A 22 3.64 5.97 -4.97
CA THR A 22 4.03 6.88 -6.07
C THR A 22 3.40 6.45 -7.39
N VAL A 23 3.35 5.15 -7.69
CA VAL A 23 2.69 4.61 -8.88
C VAL A 23 1.17 4.83 -8.81
N ALA A 24 0.55 4.62 -7.64
CA ALA A 24 -0.88 4.90 -7.45
C ALA A 24 -1.20 6.37 -7.73
N ALA A 25 -0.43 7.31 -7.17
CA ALA A 25 -0.59 8.74 -7.43
C ALA A 25 -0.42 9.09 -8.93
N LEU A 26 0.54 8.48 -9.60
CA LEU A 26 0.76 8.67 -11.04
C LEU A 26 -0.42 8.16 -11.88
N ILE A 27 -0.97 6.99 -11.55
CA ILE A 27 -2.13 6.43 -12.22
C ILE A 27 -3.36 7.32 -12.04
N ASP A 28 -3.62 7.77 -10.82
CA ASP A 28 -4.77 8.62 -10.52
C ASP A 28 -4.68 9.97 -11.22
N ALA A 29 -3.50 10.62 -11.22
CA ALA A 29 -3.29 11.86 -11.95
C ALA A 29 -3.42 11.67 -13.47
N SER A 30 -2.89 10.57 -14.01
CA SER A 30 -3.03 10.24 -15.43
C SER A 30 -4.49 10.04 -15.83
N ARG A 31 -5.26 9.34 -14.99
CA ARG A 31 -6.70 9.13 -15.19
C ARG A 31 -7.45 10.46 -15.15
N ALA A 32 -7.16 11.35 -14.21
CA ALA A 32 -7.78 12.67 -14.12
C ALA A 32 -7.57 13.48 -15.40
N VAL A 33 -6.32 13.56 -15.89
CA VAL A 33 -6.01 14.24 -17.17
C VAL A 33 -6.77 13.61 -18.33
N GLY A 34 -6.82 12.28 -18.41
CA GLY A 34 -7.57 11.56 -19.45
C GLY A 34 -9.07 11.86 -19.41
N HIS A 35 -9.68 11.87 -18.22
CA HIS A 35 -11.10 12.21 -18.04
C HIS A 35 -11.40 13.65 -18.48
N ARG A 36 -10.54 14.60 -18.10
CA ARG A 36 -10.68 16.00 -18.53
C ARG A 36 -10.52 16.15 -20.05
N GLY A 37 -9.53 15.50 -20.63
CA GLY A 37 -9.32 15.48 -22.08
C GLY A 37 -10.54 14.94 -22.83
N GLY A 38 -11.09 13.81 -22.38
CA GLY A 38 -12.30 13.23 -22.96
C GLY A 38 -13.54 14.13 -22.84
N TYR A 39 -13.70 14.81 -21.70
CA TYR A 39 -14.77 15.81 -21.54
C TYR A 39 -14.62 16.95 -22.56
N LEU A 40 -13.42 17.52 -22.70
CA LEU A 40 -13.17 18.62 -23.63
C LEU A 40 -13.42 18.23 -25.08
N GLU A 41 -13.01 17.03 -25.49
CA GLU A 41 -13.29 16.50 -26.83
C GLU A 41 -14.80 16.36 -27.07
N CYS A 42 -15.55 15.83 -26.10
CA CYS A 42 -16.99 15.70 -26.18
C CYS A 42 -17.71 17.05 -26.22
N ALA A 43 -17.27 18.01 -25.39
CA ALA A 43 -17.79 19.37 -25.40
C ALA A 43 -17.60 20.00 -26.79
N GLN A 44 -16.39 19.92 -27.35
CA GLN A 44 -16.09 20.43 -28.69
C GLN A 44 -17.04 19.83 -29.76
N HIS A 45 -17.24 18.51 -29.78
CA HIS A 45 -18.16 17.89 -30.73
C HIS A 45 -19.61 18.38 -30.57
N ALA A 46 -20.06 18.58 -29.33
CA ALA A 46 -21.39 19.12 -29.06
C ALA A 46 -21.52 20.58 -29.52
N GLU A 47 -20.50 21.40 -29.30
CA GLU A 47 -20.46 22.80 -29.78
C GLU A 47 -20.60 22.87 -31.30
N GLU A 48 -19.89 22.02 -32.03
CA GLU A 48 -19.95 21.95 -33.50
C GLU A 48 -21.34 21.55 -34.02
N ILE A 49 -22.04 20.64 -33.33
CA ILE A 49 -23.37 20.16 -33.72
C ILE A 49 -24.46 21.17 -33.40
N PHE A 50 -24.41 21.76 -32.20
CA PHE A 50 -25.49 22.60 -31.67
C PHE A 50 -25.26 24.09 -31.90
N GLY A 51 -24.05 24.52 -32.27
CA GLY A 51 -23.69 25.92 -32.45
C GLY A 51 -23.74 26.74 -31.15
N GLN A 52 -23.63 26.07 -30.01
CA GLN A 52 -23.65 26.66 -28.67
C GLN A 52 -22.36 26.27 -27.94
N GLU A 53 -21.72 27.22 -27.27
CA GLU A 53 -20.52 27.00 -26.44
C GLU A 53 -20.86 26.15 -25.20
N PHE A 54 -20.00 25.19 -24.90
CA PHE A 54 -20.04 24.31 -23.73
C PHE A 54 -18.79 24.57 -22.91
N ASP A 55 -18.97 25.16 -21.72
CA ASP A 55 -17.86 25.43 -20.82
C ASP A 55 -17.40 24.17 -20.04
N THR A 56 -16.35 24.34 -19.24
CA THR A 56 -15.83 23.30 -18.34
C THR A 56 -16.54 23.27 -16.99
N SER A 57 -17.61 24.05 -16.78
CA SER A 57 -18.29 24.13 -15.47
C SER A 57 -18.93 22.80 -15.05
N HIS A 58 -19.23 21.93 -16.01
CA HIS A 58 -19.74 20.59 -15.77
C HIS A 58 -18.65 19.50 -15.82
N CYS A 59 -17.38 19.87 -16.02
CA CYS A 59 -16.28 18.94 -15.89
C CYS A 59 -16.04 18.65 -14.39
N SER A 60 -16.15 17.39 -13.99
CA SER A 60 -15.90 16.99 -12.60
C SER A 60 -14.42 16.97 -12.23
N VAL A 61 -13.51 17.27 -13.17
CA VAL A 61 -12.07 17.26 -12.99
C VAL A 61 -11.53 18.68 -13.03
N ALA A 62 -10.70 19.02 -12.05
CA ALA A 62 -10.09 20.34 -11.92
C ALA A 62 -9.14 20.68 -13.10
N ASP A 63 -8.96 21.97 -13.37
CA ASP A 63 -8.08 22.46 -14.44
C ASP A 63 -6.60 22.19 -14.14
N GLU A 64 -6.25 22.03 -12.86
CA GLU A 64 -4.90 21.75 -12.38
C GLU A 64 -4.45 20.30 -12.62
N ALA A 65 -5.31 19.41 -13.14
CA ALA A 65 -4.99 18.00 -13.35
C ALA A 65 -3.67 17.77 -14.12
N ASN A 66 -3.37 18.61 -15.12
CA ASN A 66 -2.10 18.54 -15.85
C ASN A 66 -0.89 18.87 -14.97
N ALA A 67 -1.01 19.88 -14.10
CA ALA A 67 0.05 20.24 -13.16
C ALA A 67 0.24 19.17 -12.08
N GLU A 68 -0.85 18.51 -11.66
CA GLU A 68 -0.79 17.35 -10.77
C GLU A 68 -0.11 16.15 -11.42
N LEU A 69 -0.42 15.85 -12.69
CA LEU A 69 0.27 14.81 -13.44
C LEU A 69 1.77 15.08 -13.54
N THR A 70 2.17 16.30 -13.93
CA THR A 70 3.60 16.66 -13.98
C THR A 70 4.29 16.51 -12.62
N ARG A 71 3.58 16.82 -11.52
CA ARG A 71 4.12 16.62 -10.16
C ARG A 71 4.27 15.14 -9.83
N ALA A 72 3.30 14.31 -10.20
CA ALA A 72 3.34 12.86 -9.98
C ALA A 72 4.42 12.18 -10.82
N GLU A 73 4.58 12.58 -12.09
CA GLU A 73 5.68 12.15 -12.97
C GLU A 73 7.03 12.51 -12.34
N ASN A 74 7.18 13.76 -11.88
CA ASN A 74 8.41 14.18 -11.23
C ASN A 74 8.70 13.36 -9.96
N ALA A 75 7.69 13.07 -9.14
CA ALA A 75 7.85 12.25 -7.95
C ALA A 75 8.28 10.81 -8.30
N TYR A 76 7.72 10.23 -9.37
CA TYR A 76 8.10 8.90 -9.86
C TYR A 76 9.53 8.87 -10.40
N ASP A 77 9.90 9.84 -11.25
CA ASP A 77 11.24 9.92 -11.84
C ASP A 77 12.35 10.12 -10.82
N HIS A 78 12.03 10.76 -9.69
CA HIS A 78 12.97 11.06 -8.60
C HIS A 78 12.73 10.18 -7.36
N LEU A 79 12.00 9.07 -7.52
CA LEU A 79 11.69 8.17 -6.42
C LEU A 79 12.97 7.57 -5.84
N ALA A 80 13.21 7.86 -4.55
CA ALA A 80 14.28 7.25 -3.78
C ALA A 80 13.72 6.08 -2.97
N LEU A 81 14.24 4.88 -3.22
CA LEU A 81 13.87 3.68 -2.47
C LEU A 81 14.91 3.43 -1.38
N PRO A 82 14.55 3.44 -0.08
CA PRO A 82 15.51 3.26 1.01
C PRO A 82 16.33 1.98 0.90
N VAL A 83 15.75 0.91 0.36
CA VAL A 83 16.46 -0.35 0.13
C VAL A 83 17.66 -0.19 -0.82
N MET A 84 17.58 0.69 -1.81
CA MET A 84 18.69 0.94 -2.74
C MET A 84 19.86 1.62 -2.03
N ASP A 85 19.57 2.59 -1.16
CA ASP A 85 20.59 3.24 -0.34
C ASP A 85 21.25 2.28 0.64
N LEU A 86 20.47 1.38 1.26
CA LEU A 86 20.98 0.35 2.16
C LEU A 86 21.89 -0.64 1.42
N ILE A 87 21.50 -1.06 0.21
CA ILE A 87 22.31 -1.92 -0.64
C ILE A 87 23.63 -1.22 -1.02
N MET A 88 23.58 0.04 -1.47
CA MET A 88 24.79 0.79 -1.83
C MET A 88 25.75 0.91 -0.65
N LYS A 89 25.25 1.31 0.53
CA LYS A 89 26.06 1.38 1.75
C LYS A 89 26.64 0.02 2.13
N ALA A 90 25.89 -1.07 2.01
CA ALA A 90 26.38 -2.41 2.30
C ALA A 90 27.55 -2.82 1.40
N LEU A 91 27.54 -2.41 0.13
CA LEU A 91 28.59 -2.71 -0.85
C LEU A 91 29.91 -1.98 -0.59
N GLU A 92 29.92 -0.92 0.22
CA GLU A 92 31.13 -0.18 0.59
C GLU A 92 32.00 -0.91 1.63
N HIS A 93 31.49 -1.98 2.25
CA HIS A 93 32.16 -2.70 3.33
C HIS A 93 32.75 -4.05 2.89
N ASP A 94 33.84 -4.47 3.56
CA ASP A 94 34.48 -5.77 3.29
C ASP A 94 33.56 -6.97 3.57
N ASP A 95 32.63 -6.81 4.53
CA ASP A 95 31.62 -7.80 4.93
C ASP A 95 30.28 -7.66 4.17
N TRP A 96 30.28 -7.02 3.00
CA TRP A 96 29.09 -6.75 2.17
C TRP A 96 28.15 -7.96 2.02
N CYS A 97 28.71 -9.17 1.87
CA CYS A 97 27.93 -10.39 1.66
C CYS A 97 27.02 -10.73 2.85
N SER A 98 27.50 -10.47 4.08
CA SER A 98 26.71 -10.67 5.30
C SER A 98 25.68 -9.57 5.48
N ARG A 99 26.05 -8.32 5.18
CA ARG A 99 25.15 -7.16 5.25
C ARG A 99 23.98 -7.25 4.29
N LEU A 100 24.23 -7.60 3.02
CA LEU A 100 23.17 -7.79 2.04
C LEU A 100 22.19 -8.89 2.43
N LYS A 101 22.66 -9.99 3.05
CA LYS A 101 21.75 -11.03 3.57
C LYS A 101 20.85 -10.48 4.67
N ALA A 102 21.41 -9.73 5.61
CA ALA A 102 20.62 -9.15 6.70
C ALA A 102 19.56 -8.14 6.20
N ILE A 103 19.86 -7.39 5.13
CA ILE A 103 18.94 -6.42 4.52
C ILE A 103 17.83 -7.12 3.74
N LEU A 104 18.19 -8.13 2.93
CA LEU A 104 17.30 -8.74 1.94
C LEU A 104 16.51 -9.95 2.47
N ASP A 105 16.99 -10.54 3.55
CA ASP A 105 16.42 -11.73 4.20
C ASP A 105 16.52 -11.54 5.72
N PRO A 106 15.81 -10.54 6.28
CA PRO A 106 15.86 -10.24 7.71
C PRO A 106 15.34 -11.45 8.50
N PRO A 107 15.97 -11.81 9.62
CA PRO A 107 15.52 -12.92 10.45
C PRO A 107 14.09 -12.65 10.95
N GLU A 108 13.24 -13.68 10.93
CA GLU A 108 11.92 -13.62 11.58
C GLU A 108 12.10 -13.24 13.05
N MET A 109 11.52 -12.12 13.45
CA MET A 109 11.39 -11.80 14.86
C MET A 109 10.34 -12.74 15.43
N VAL A 110 10.79 -13.75 16.17
CA VAL A 110 9.89 -14.50 17.06
C VAL A 110 9.41 -13.50 18.10
N GLU A 111 8.14 -13.10 18.01
CA GLU A 111 7.44 -12.41 19.09
C GLU A 111 7.52 -13.33 20.31
N LEU A 112 8.47 -13.05 21.20
CA LEU A 112 8.52 -13.68 22.51
C LEU A 112 7.33 -13.11 23.26
N SER A 113 6.20 -13.83 23.24
CA SER A 113 5.12 -13.61 24.17
C SER A 113 5.71 -13.73 25.57
N ASP A 114 5.86 -12.60 26.26
CA ASP A 114 6.19 -12.52 27.68
C ASP A 114 5.04 -13.17 28.47
N GLU A 115 5.02 -14.51 28.50
CA GLU A 115 4.27 -15.25 29.50
C GLU A 115 5.04 -15.12 30.82
N GLU A 116 4.65 -14.13 31.63
CA GLU A 116 5.06 -14.04 33.03
C GLU A 116 4.74 -15.38 33.73
N GLU A 117 5.78 -16.12 34.14
CA GLU A 117 5.64 -17.20 35.13
C GLU A 117 5.17 -16.59 36.47
N LEU A 118 3.86 -16.56 36.69
CA LEU A 118 3.30 -16.36 38.03
C LEU A 118 3.49 -17.64 38.84
N ALA A 119 4.64 -17.74 39.51
CA ALA A 119 4.84 -18.67 40.61
C ALA A 119 3.92 -18.28 41.78
N GLY A 120 2.80 -18.97 41.92
CA GLY A 120 1.87 -18.87 43.05
C GLY A 120 1.44 -20.25 43.53
N ASP A 121 2.20 -20.80 44.49
CA ASP A 121 1.80 -21.95 45.29
C ASP A 121 0.84 -21.51 46.42
N GLY A 122 -0.27 -22.22 46.59
CA GLY A 122 -1.23 -21.98 47.67
C GLY A 122 -2.65 -22.41 47.30
N GLY A 123 -2.98 -23.69 47.56
CA GLY A 123 -4.28 -24.28 47.25
C GLY A 123 -5.46 -23.77 48.10
N ASP A 124 -6.67 -24.06 47.62
CA ASP A 124 -7.87 -24.30 48.44
C ASP A 124 -8.92 -25.03 47.60
N ASP A 125 -9.49 -26.07 48.19
CA ASP A 125 -10.46 -26.98 47.59
C ASP A 125 -11.87 -26.49 47.95
N GLY A 126 -12.64 -25.99 46.97
CA GLY A 126 -13.98 -25.42 47.24
C GLY A 126 -14.99 -25.77 46.16
N ALA A 127 -15.90 -26.69 46.49
CA ALA A 127 -16.97 -27.24 45.66
C ALA A 127 -18.06 -26.23 45.24
N GLY A 128 -18.81 -26.58 44.18
CA GLY A 128 -20.15 -26.04 43.87
C GLY A 128 -20.36 -25.83 42.38
N ASP A 129 -20.87 -26.79 41.62
CA ASP A 129 -22.30 -27.07 41.41
C ASP A 129 -22.93 -26.27 40.24
N GLN A 130 -23.27 -27.04 39.20
CA GLN A 130 -24.47 -26.96 38.35
C GLN A 130 -24.67 -25.86 37.28
N ASN A 131 -24.97 -26.39 36.08
CA ASN A 131 -25.99 -25.97 35.10
C ASN A 131 -25.70 -24.70 34.30
N ASP A 132 -26.17 -24.51 33.07
CA ASP A 132 -26.76 -25.33 32.02
C ASP A 132 -26.65 -24.43 30.76
N ASP A 133 -26.64 -25.06 29.60
CA ASP A 133 -27.16 -24.59 28.31
C ASP A 133 -27.52 -23.10 28.13
N ASP A 134 -26.93 -22.45 27.12
CA ASP A 134 -27.78 -21.99 26.00
C ASP A 134 -26.93 -21.65 24.76
N LYS A 135 -27.16 -22.44 23.73
CA LYS A 135 -26.88 -22.07 22.35
C LYS A 135 -27.94 -21.05 21.93
N ASN A 136 -27.53 -19.95 21.32
CA ASN A 136 -28.44 -19.19 20.47
C ASN A 136 -27.75 -18.89 19.14
N ASP A 137 -28.07 -19.75 18.17
CA ASP A 137 -27.94 -19.49 16.75
C ASP A 137 -28.98 -18.42 16.35
N GLY A 138 -28.57 -17.44 15.56
CA GLY A 138 -29.46 -16.37 15.11
C GLY A 138 -29.00 -15.76 13.79
N ASP A 139 -29.20 -16.52 12.71
CA ASP A 139 -29.30 -16.04 11.33
C ASP A 139 -30.34 -14.91 11.21
N GLY A 140 -30.11 -13.98 10.28
CA GLY A 140 -31.05 -12.89 9.98
C GLY A 140 -30.58 -11.99 8.84
N ASP A 141 -30.48 -12.58 7.66
CA ASP A 141 -30.58 -11.94 6.36
C ASP A 141 -31.95 -11.27 6.16
N GLY A 142 -32.01 -10.12 5.48
CA GLY A 142 -33.31 -9.49 5.19
C GLY A 142 -33.25 -8.10 4.58
N HIS A 143 -33.30 -8.06 3.26
CA HIS A 143 -33.56 -6.90 2.41
C HIS A 143 -34.87 -6.16 2.72
N GLU A 144 -34.87 -4.85 2.51
CA GLU A 144 -35.86 -4.12 1.68
C GLU A 144 -35.22 -2.85 1.08
#